data_AF-A0A8S9X6S4-F1
#
_entry.id   AF-A0A8S9X6S4-F1
#
_cell.length_a   1.000
_cell.length_b   1.000
_cell.length_c   1.000
_cell.angle_alpha   90.00
_cell.angle_beta   90.00
_cell.angle_gamma   90.00
#
_symmetry.space_group_name_H-M   'P 1'
#
loop_
_entity.id
_entity.type
_entity.pdbx_description
1 polymer ?
#
loop_
_entity_poly.entity_id
_entity_poly.type
_entity_poly.pdbx_seq_one_letter_code
_entity_poly.pdbx_strand_id
1 'polypeptide(L)'
;MSHTKPNHKVAYIFVLASCFLSVTSGNQCFCPTTFDPVCASNGHVFTNTCTLECYNLENHDDLKLIGTGHCVKHLNPSPASIDTHKDISCYQQCNMDYQPIVNVPNRKIHWNECYYKCDSKKEKHKHQFYLLFLGVLSAIECTVVYITAYIRKRKHYPVFV
;
A
#
# COMPACT_ATOMS: atom_id res chain seq x y z
N MET A 1 -7.56 64.66 40.26
CA MET A 1 -7.37 63.29 39.76
C MET A 1 -7.39 62.31 40.93
N SER A 2 -8.51 61.66 41.20
CA SER A 2 -8.62 60.62 42.24
C SER A 2 -8.29 59.25 41.64
N HIS A 3 -7.10 58.73 41.94
CA HIS A 3 -6.80 57.32 41.70
C HIS A 3 -7.55 56.47 42.74
N THR A 4 -8.70 55.92 42.37
CA THR A 4 -9.36 54.87 43.16
C THR A 4 -8.53 53.59 43.07
N LYS A 5 -7.89 53.19 44.18
CA LYS A 5 -7.19 51.90 44.29
C LYS A 5 -8.18 50.75 44.06
N PRO A 6 -7.86 49.76 43.20
CA PRO A 6 -8.73 48.62 43.01
C PRO A 6 -8.79 47.79 44.30
N ASN A 7 -10.02 47.49 44.75
CA ASN A 7 -10.25 46.68 45.94
C ASN A 7 -9.70 45.26 45.72
N HIS A 8 -8.85 44.78 46.64
CA HIS A 8 -8.18 43.46 46.58
C HIS A 8 -9.15 42.28 46.39
N LYS A 9 -10.41 42.42 46.85
CA LYS A 9 -11.49 41.45 46.65
C LYS A 9 -11.94 41.37 45.19
N VAL A 10 -11.94 42.49 44.46
CA VAL A 10 -12.29 42.57 43.03
C VAL A 10 -11.18 41.91 42.20
N ALA A 11 -9.92 42.14 42.54
CA ALA A 11 -8.79 41.47 41.89
C ALA A 11 -8.84 39.94 42.04
N TYR A 12 -9.21 39.44 43.23
CA TYR A 12 -9.36 38.00 43.49
C TYR A 12 -10.51 37.36 42.69
N ILE A 13 -11.64 38.06 42.56
CA ILE A 13 -12.77 37.61 41.75
C ILE A 13 -12.41 37.53 40.25
N PHE A 14 -11.63 38.50 39.74
CA PHE A 14 -11.12 38.48 38.36
C PHE A 14 -10.14 37.32 38.11
N VAL A 15 -9.26 37.01 39.06
CA VAL A 15 -8.30 35.89 38.95
C VAL A 15 -9.04 34.55 38.97
N LEU A 16 -10.03 34.36 39.83
CA LEU A 16 -10.85 33.15 39.84
C LEU A 16 -11.64 32.99 38.53
N ALA A 17 -12.29 34.04 38.04
CA ALA A 17 -13.00 34.01 36.75
C ALA A 17 -12.07 33.68 35.56
N SER A 18 -10.82 34.16 35.58
CA SER A 18 -9.83 33.83 34.55
C SER A 18 -9.33 32.37 34.62
N CYS A 19 -9.38 31.75 35.79
CA CYS A 19 -9.03 30.34 35.97
C CYS A 19 -10.18 29.40 35.57
N PHE A 20 -11.43 29.84 35.71
CA PHE A 20 -12.62 29.07 35.29
C PHE A 20 -12.90 29.10 33.77
N LEU A 21 -12.38 30.09 33.03
CA LEU A 21 -12.53 30.16 31.57
C LEU A 21 -11.44 29.42 30.79
N SER A 22 -10.44 28.86 31.48
CA SER A 22 -9.34 28.10 30.85
C SER A 22 -9.57 26.59 30.90
N VAL A 23 -10.81 26.12 31.03
CA VAL A 23 -11.13 24.73 30.66
C VAL A 23 -11.48 24.74 29.18
N THR A 24 -10.47 24.92 28.33
CA THR A 24 -10.59 24.49 26.95
C THR A 24 -10.68 22.97 27.04
N SER A 25 -11.88 22.42 26.85
CA SER A 25 -12.09 21.00 26.63
C SER A 25 -11.33 20.61 25.37
N GLY A 26 -10.05 20.29 25.51
CA GLY A 26 -9.37 19.47 24.53
C GLY A 26 -10.15 18.17 24.50
N ASN A 27 -10.92 17.95 23.44
CA ASN A 27 -11.59 16.68 23.19
C ASN A 27 -10.49 15.64 22.96
N GLN A 28 -9.90 15.14 24.04
CA GLN A 28 -9.00 13.99 24.00
C GLN A 28 -9.85 12.82 23.56
N CYS A 29 -9.72 12.44 22.29
CA CYS A 29 -10.36 11.23 21.82
C CYS A 29 -9.70 10.02 22.47
N PHE A 30 -10.53 9.22 23.13
CA PHE A 30 -10.13 7.89 23.56
C PHE A 30 -10.67 6.89 22.54
N CYS A 31 -9.78 6.35 21.71
CA CYS A 31 -10.13 5.30 20.76
C CYS A 31 -9.54 3.95 21.18
N PRO A 32 -10.27 2.84 20.97
CA PRO A 32 -9.70 1.51 21.14
C PRO A 32 -8.57 1.28 20.14
N THR A 33 -7.62 0.44 20.52
CA THR A 33 -6.49 0.03 19.67
C THR A 33 -6.85 -1.11 18.71
N THR A 34 -8.14 -1.42 18.54
CA THR A 34 -8.62 -2.43 17.61
C THR A 34 -8.31 -2.00 16.17
N PHE A 35 -7.76 -2.93 15.40
CA PHE A 35 -7.38 -2.70 14.01
C PHE A 35 -8.51 -3.15 13.09
N ASP A 36 -9.37 -2.21 12.71
CA ASP A 36 -10.50 -2.40 11.79
C ASP A 36 -10.42 -1.30 10.72
N PRO A 37 -9.48 -1.38 9.77
CA PRO A 37 -9.11 -0.26 8.93
C PRO A 37 -10.29 0.28 8.12
N VAL A 38 -10.34 1.60 7.94
CA VAL A 38 -11.39 2.28 7.18
C VAL A 38 -10.81 3.32 6.22
N CYS A 39 -11.42 3.46 5.04
CA CYS A 39 -11.06 4.46 4.05
C CYS A 39 -11.94 5.71 4.17
N ALA A 40 -11.30 6.87 4.28
CA ALA A 40 -11.95 8.18 4.31
C ALA A 40 -12.10 8.82 2.91
N SER A 41 -12.91 9.87 2.82
CA SER A 41 -13.22 10.61 1.58
C SER A 41 -12.00 11.22 0.90
N ASN A 42 -10.94 11.50 1.66
CA ASN A 42 -9.66 12.01 1.19
C ASN A 42 -8.71 10.89 0.69
N GLY A 43 -9.14 9.63 0.71
CA GLY A 43 -8.31 8.49 0.33
C GLY A 43 -7.27 8.08 1.39
N HIS A 44 -7.36 8.60 2.61
CA HIS A 44 -6.55 8.17 3.75
C HIS A 44 -7.18 6.97 4.46
N VAL A 45 -6.36 6.05 4.96
CA VAL A 45 -6.81 4.88 5.72
C VAL A 45 -6.61 5.16 7.21
N PHE A 46 -7.68 5.04 7.99
CA PHE A 46 -7.66 5.15 9.45
C PHE A 46 -7.70 3.77 10.10
N THR A 47 -7.09 3.63 11.27
CA THR A 47 -6.97 2.35 12.01
C THR A 47 -8.33 1.74 12.34
N ASN A 48 -9.30 2.59 12.67
CA ASN A 48 -10.70 2.24 12.87
C ASN A 48 -11.59 3.48 12.72
N THR A 49 -12.90 3.28 12.72
CA THR A 49 -13.89 4.37 12.60
C THR A 49 -13.72 5.43 13.69
N CYS A 50 -13.39 5.04 14.93
CA CYS A 50 -13.15 6.00 16.01
C CYS A 50 -12.00 6.95 15.69
N THR A 51 -10.88 6.42 15.15
CA THR A 51 -9.73 7.26 14.79
C THR A 51 -10.03 8.23 13.64
N LEU A 52 -10.94 7.86 12.72
CA LEU A 52 -11.43 8.75 11.67
C LEU A 52 -12.29 9.88 12.26
N GLU A 53 -13.24 9.53 13.12
CA GLU A 53 -14.11 10.52 13.79
C GLU A 53 -13.30 11.48 14.66
N CYS A 54 -12.31 10.95 15.38
CA CYS A 54 -11.40 11.77 16.16
C CYS A 54 -10.63 12.76 15.29
N TYR A 55 -10.11 12.28 14.16
CA TYR A 55 -9.39 13.14 13.23
C TYR A 55 -10.26 14.29 12.73
N ASN A 56 -11.53 14.02 12.39
CA ASN A 56 -12.49 15.07 12.02
C ASN A 56 -12.71 16.09 13.14
N LEU A 57 -12.83 15.62 14.39
CA LEU A 57 -13.01 16.48 15.56
C LEU A 57 -11.78 17.37 15.83
N GLU A 58 -10.57 16.82 15.70
CA GLU A 58 -9.31 17.54 15.97
C GLU A 58 -8.94 18.53 14.86
N ASN A 59 -9.16 18.15 13.59
CA ASN A 59 -8.76 18.94 12.44
C ASN A 59 -9.89 19.83 11.89
N HIS A 60 -11.09 19.75 12.48
CA HIS A 60 -12.29 20.41 11.96
C HIS A 60 -12.62 20.00 10.50
N ASP A 61 -12.35 18.74 10.18
CA ASP A 61 -12.63 18.13 8.88
C ASP A 61 -13.99 17.40 8.87
N ASP A 62 -14.52 17.13 7.67
CA ASP A 62 -15.74 16.32 7.45
C ASP A 62 -15.41 15.15 6.51
N LEU A 63 -14.43 14.33 6.90
CA LEU A 63 -14.08 13.14 6.15
C LEU A 63 -15.19 12.09 6.28
N LYS A 64 -15.68 11.60 5.13
CA LYS A 64 -16.72 10.57 5.08
C LYS A 64 -16.09 9.20 4.94
N LEU A 65 -16.66 8.20 5.62
CA LEU A 65 -16.32 6.81 5.39
C LEU A 65 -16.70 6.40 3.96
N ILE A 66 -15.71 6.10 3.11
CA ILE A 66 -15.92 5.53 1.76
C ILE A 66 -16.11 4.02 1.83
N GLY A 67 -15.34 3.33 2.68
CA GLY A 67 -15.39 1.87 2.74
C GLY A 67 -14.49 1.28 3.83
N THR A 68 -14.65 -0.02 4.07
CA THR A 68 -13.82 -0.77 5.01
C THR A 68 -12.54 -1.29 4.35
N GLY A 69 -11.44 -1.32 5.07
CA GLY A 69 -10.14 -1.79 4.60
C GLY A 69 -9.29 -0.68 3.97
N HIS A 70 -8.63 -1.01 2.86
CA HIS A 70 -7.76 -0.08 2.14
C HIS A 70 -8.56 0.83 1.21
N CYS A 71 -8.05 2.03 0.96
CA CYS A 71 -8.62 2.90 -0.06
C CYS A 71 -8.45 2.32 -1.45
N VAL A 72 -9.55 1.82 -2.00
CA VAL A 72 -9.67 1.57 -3.44
C VAL A 72 -9.74 2.94 -4.07
N LYS A 73 -8.61 3.45 -4.60
CA LYS A 73 -8.65 4.60 -5.51
C LYS A 73 -9.78 4.32 -6.48
N HIS A 74 -10.74 5.24 -6.62
CA HIS A 74 -11.83 5.15 -7.58
C HIS A 74 -11.23 5.00 -8.99
N LEU A 75 -10.86 3.77 -9.33
CA LEU A 75 -10.75 3.30 -10.69
C LEU A 75 -12.20 3.31 -11.13
N ASN A 76 -12.60 4.39 -11.81
CA ASN A 76 -13.55 4.23 -12.90
C ASN A 76 -13.08 2.97 -13.65
N PRO A 77 -13.85 1.88 -13.67
CA PRO A 77 -13.47 0.75 -14.51
C PRO A 77 -13.64 1.24 -15.95
N SER A 78 -12.59 1.85 -16.49
CA SER A 78 -12.43 1.97 -17.91
C SER A 78 -12.45 0.54 -18.45
N PRO A 79 -13.20 0.25 -19.52
CA PRO A 79 -13.19 -1.08 -20.16
C PRO A 79 -11.77 -1.56 -20.55
N ALA A 80 -10.80 -0.63 -20.61
CA ALA A 80 -9.39 -0.89 -20.90
C ALA A 80 -8.50 -1.19 -19.66
N SER A 81 -9.02 -1.24 -18.42
CA SER A 81 -8.26 -1.75 -17.26
C SER A 81 -8.53 -3.23 -16.95
N ILE A 82 -9.35 -3.90 -17.76
CA ILE A 82 -9.47 -5.36 -17.78
C ILE A 82 -8.26 -5.93 -18.56
N ASP A 83 -7.04 -5.74 -18.06
CA ASP A 83 -5.87 -6.46 -18.60
C ASP A 83 -4.69 -6.60 -17.61
N THR A 84 -4.93 -6.54 -16.29
CA THR A 84 -3.96 -7.06 -15.30
C THR A 84 -4.53 -7.99 -14.23
N HIS A 85 -5.83 -8.28 -14.26
CA HIS A 85 -6.43 -9.29 -13.41
C HIS A 85 -7.13 -10.38 -14.22
N LYS A 86 -6.32 -11.23 -14.84
CA LYS A 86 -6.75 -12.60 -15.11
C LYS A 86 -6.98 -13.41 -13.81
N ASP A 87 -6.57 -12.85 -12.67
CA ASP A 87 -6.51 -13.52 -11.37
C ASP A 87 -7.55 -13.02 -10.35
N ILE A 88 -8.50 -12.14 -10.70
CA ILE A 88 -9.61 -11.79 -9.79
C ILE A 88 -10.43 -13.06 -9.41
N SER A 89 -10.55 -14.01 -10.34
CA SER A 89 -11.27 -15.27 -10.13
C SER A 89 -10.68 -16.15 -9.02
N CYS A 90 -9.36 -16.09 -8.79
CA CYS A 90 -8.71 -16.89 -7.75
C CYS A 90 -9.04 -16.36 -6.35
N TYR A 91 -8.96 -15.04 -6.15
CA TYR A 91 -9.23 -14.42 -4.85
C TYR A 91 -10.71 -14.44 -4.47
N GLN A 92 -11.61 -14.43 -5.45
CA GLN A 92 -13.06 -14.56 -5.22
C GLN A 92 -13.47 -15.89 -4.58
N GLN A 93 -12.60 -16.90 -4.62
CA GLN A 93 -12.81 -18.22 -4.03
C GLN A 93 -12.17 -18.36 -2.65
N CYS A 94 -11.40 -17.35 -2.20
CA CYS A 94 -10.76 -17.36 -0.90
C CYS A 94 -11.71 -16.86 0.18
N ASN A 95 -11.61 -17.45 1.37
CA ASN A 95 -12.27 -16.88 2.55
C ASN A 95 -11.53 -15.61 3.00
N MET A 96 -12.22 -14.79 3.80
CA MET A 96 -11.68 -13.53 4.33
C MET A 96 -10.99 -13.70 5.70
N ASP A 97 -10.76 -14.92 6.16
CA ASP A 97 -10.14 -15.17 7.47
C ASP A 97 -8.69 -14.68 7.45
N TYR A 98 -8.36 -13.81 8.40
CA TYR A 98 -7.01 -13.26 8.53
C TYR A 98 -6.11 -14.26 9.27
N GLN A 99 -5.21 -14.90 8.53
CA GLN A 99 -4.21 -15.83 9.03
C GLN A 99 -2.88 -15.56 8.32
N PRO A 100 -2.13 -14.53 8.75
CA PRO A 100 -1.04 -13.99 7.96
C PRO A 100 0.10 -15.01 7.84
N ILE A 101 0.56 -15.25 6.61
CA ILE A 101 1.75 -16.08 6.34
C ILE A 101 2.84 -15.26 5.70
N VAL A 102 4.10 -15.53 6.08
CA VAL A 102 5.27 -14.86 5.52
C VAL A 102 5.97 -15.81 4.56
N ASN A 103 6.09 -15.43 3.28
CA ASN A 103 6.89 -16.18 2.32
C ASN A 103 8.37 -15.75 2.41
N VAL A 104 9.25 -16.68 2.78
CA VAL A 104 10.71 -16.53 2.75
C VAL A 104 11.19 -17.16 1.44
N PRO A 105 11.96 -16.46 0.58
CA PRO A 105 12.91 -15.38 0.89
C PRO A 105 12.39 -13.93 0.75
N ASN A 106 11.20 -13.74 0.20
CA ASN A 106 10.72 -12.44 -0.27
C ASN A 106 10.21 -11.53 0.87
N ARG A 107 10.04 -12.08 2.08
CA ARG A 107 9.38 -11.47 3.26
C ARG A 107 8.01 -10.88 2.93
N LYS A 108 7.33 -11.47 1.94
CA LYS A 108 5.99 -11.03 1.55
C LYS A 108 4.96 -11.64 2.51
N ILE A 109 4.12 -10.80 3.10
CA ILE A 109 3.02 -11.22 3.97
C ILE A 109 1.78 -11.43 3.11
N HIS A 110 1.12 -12.57 3.26
CA HIS A 110 -0.14 -12.89 2.59
C HIS A 110 -1.27 -13.00 3.62
N TRP A 111 -2.48 -12.59 3.24
CA TRP A 111 -3.66 -12.53 4.11
C TRP A 111 -3.98 -13.88 4.76
N ASN A 112 -3.98 -14.94 3.94
CA ASN A 112 -4.05 -16.33 4.36
C ASN A 112 -3.42 -17.25 3.31
N GLU A 113 -3.46 -18.55 3.57
CA GLU A 113 -2.89 -19.57 2.69
C GLU A 113 -3.49 -19.57 1.27
N CYS A 114 -4.79 -19.27 1.13
CA CYS A 114 -5.46 -19.21 -0.17
C CYS A 114 -4.91 -18.05 -1.02
N TYR A 115 -4.78 -16.86 -0.41
CA TYR A 115 -4.18 -15.69 -1.07
C TYR A 115 -2.72 -15.94 -1.48
N TYR A 116 -1.94 -16.63 -0.65
CA TYR A 116 -0.58 -17.05 -1.01
C TYR A 116 -0.54 -18.00 -2.22
N LYS A 117 -1.42 -19.00 -2.26
CA LYS A 117 -1.51 -19.94 -3.37
C LYS A 117 -1.88 -19.24 -4.68
N CYS A 118 -2.77 -18.24 -4.65
CA CYS A 118 -3.08 -17.40 -5.81
C CYS A 118 -1.86 -16.62 -6.29
N ASP A 119 -1.13 -15.98 -5.37
CA ASP A 119 0.08 -15.21 -5.69
C ASP A 119 1.22 -16.09 -6.25
N SER A 120 1.41 -17.29 -5.71
CA SER A 120 2.49 -18.21 -6.09
C SER A 120 2.41 -18.71 -7.54
N LYS A 121 1.19 -18.73 -8.13
CA LYS A 121 0.99 -19.08 -9.54
C LYS A 121 1.62 -18.05 -10.48
N LYS A 122 1.76 -16.79 -10.03
CA LYS A 122 2.34 -15.68 -10.79
C LYS A 122 3.86 -15.77 -10.93
N GLU A 123 4.56 -16.35 -9.95
CA GLU A 123 6.02 -16.49 -9.99
C GLU A 123 6.50 -17.65 -10.89
N LYS A 124 5.73 -18.74 -10.99
CA LYS A 124 6.07 -19.86 -11.89
C LYS A 124 6.19 -19.43 -13.35
N HIS A 125 5.30 -18.56 -13.83
CA HIS A 125 5.34 -18.05 -15.20
C HIS A 125 6.54 -17.13 -15.46
N LYS A 126 6.95 -16.34 -14.46
CA LYS A 126 8.11 -15.43 -14.58
C LYS A 126 9.42 -16.22 -14.65
N HIS A 127 9.55 -17.27 -13.84
CA HIS A 127 10.73 -18.13 -13.83
C HIS A 127 10.82 -19.02 -15.09
N GLN A 128 9.68 -19.54 -15.57
CA GLN A 128 9.64 -20.33 -16.80
C GLN A 128 10.00 -19.51 -18.05
N PHE A 129 9.54 -18.25 -18.11
CA PHE A 129 9.90 -17.34 -19.20
C PHE A 129 11.39 -16.94 -19.17
N TYR A 130 11.95 -16.70 -17.98
CA TYR A 130 13.38 -16.38 -17.80
C TYR A 130 14.30 -17.54 -18.24
N LEU A 131 13.96 -18.78 -17.88
CA LEU A 131 14.72 -19.97 -18.30
C LEU A 131 14.67 -20.18 -19.82
N LEU A 132 13.52 -19.94 -20.47
CA LEU A 132 13.40 -20.00 -21.92
C LEU A 132 14.26 -18.93 -22.61
N PHE A 133 14.27 -17.70 -22.08
CA PHE A 133 15.06 -16.60 -22.62
C PHE A 133 16.58 -16.87 -22.54
N LEU A 134 17.07 -17.38 -21.41
CA LEU A 134 18.47 -17.79 -21.27
C LEU A 134 18.84 -18.92 -22.24
N GLY A 135 17.95 -19.89 -22.45
CA GLY A 135 18.14 -20.96 -23.43
C GLY A 135 18.30 -20.45 -24.86
N VAL A 136 17.48 -19.48 -25.28
CA VAL A 136 17.55 -18.88 -26.63
C VAL A 136 18.85 -18.10 -26.84
N LEU A 137 19.30 -17.33 -25.84
CA LEU A 137 20.58 -16.60 -25.92
C LEU A 137 21.77 -17.56 -26.10
N SER A 138 21.80 -18.67 -25.36
CA SER A 138 22.86 -19.68 -25.51
C SER A 138 22.89 -20.33 -26.91
N ALA A 139 21.72 -20.56 -27.52
CA ALA A 139 21.64 -21.12 -28.87
C ALA A 139 22.13 -20.14 -29.95
N ILE A 140 21.85 -18.84 -29.79
CA ILE A 140 22.33 -17.79 -30.70
C ILE A 140 23.86 -17.70 -30.62
N GLU A 141 24.45 -17.72 -29.42
CA GLU A 141 25.91 -17.72 -29.29
C GLU A 141 26.55 -18.95 -29.94
N CYS A 142 26.00 -20.15 -29.74
CA CYS A 142 26.48 -21.37 -30.40
C CYS A 142 26.41 -21.31 -31.93
N THR A 143 25.33 -20.76 -32.50
CA THR A 143 25.20 -20.65 -33.96
C THR A 143 26.18 -19.65 -34.56
N VAL A 144 26.44 -18.52 -33.89
CA VAL A 144 27.46 -17.55 -34.32
C VAL A 144 28.85 -18.17 -34.29
N VAL A 145 29.20 -18.92 -33.23
CA VAL A 145 30.48 -19.65 -33.15
C VAL A 145 30.61 -20.70 -34.26
N TYR A 146 29.54 -21.45 -34.52
CA TYR A 146 29.53 -22.44 -35.60
C TYR A 146 29.71 -21.79 -36.98
N ILE A 147 28.97 -20.72 -37.27
CA ILE A 147 29.05 -19.99 -38.55
C ILE A 147 30.42 -19.35 -38.72
N THR A 148 30.97 -18.72 -37.69
CA THR A 148 32.32 -18.12 -37.74
C THR A 148 33.40 -19.18 -37.94
N ALA A 149 33.29 -20.35 -37.30
CA ALA A 149 34.17 -21.50 -37.54
C ALA A 149 34.03 -22.05 -38.96
N TYR A 150 32.82 -22.16 -39.49
CA TYR A 150 32.54 -22.60 -40.86
C TYR A 150 33.11 -21.64 -41.91
N ILE A 151 32.91 -20.33 -41.72
CA ILE A 151 33.46 -19.28 -42.59
C ILE A 151 34.99 -19.27 -42.51
N ARG A 152 35.57 -19.44 -41.32
CA ARG A 152 37.03 -19.53 -41.12
C ARG A 152 37.61 -20.77 -41.81
N LYS A 153 36.90 -21.90 -41.76
CA LYS A 153 37.29 -23.14 -42.46
C LYS A 153 37.24 -22.96 -43.98
N ARG A 154 36.26 -22.21 -44.52
CA ARG A 154 36.22 -21.86 -45.95
C ARG A 154 37.36 -20.92 -46.38
N LYS A 155 37.80 -19.98 -45.54
CA LYS A 155 38.97 -19.13 -45.84
C LYS A 155 40.30 -19.91 -45.86
N HIS A 156 40.34 -21.12 -45.30
CA HIS A 156 41.53 -22.00 -45.29
C HIS A 156 41.49 -23.12 -46.34
N TYR A 157 40.45 -23.24 -47.17
CA TYR A 157 40.53 -24.05 -48.39
C TYR A 157 41.07 -23.17 -49.52
N PRO A 158 42.28 -23.43 -50.07
CA PRO A 158 42.70 -22.78 -51.30
C PRO A 158 41.71 -23.18 -52.40
N VAL A 159 41.04 -22.19 -53.01
CA VAL A 159 40.41 -22.40 -54.30
C VAL A 159 41.56 -22.56 -55.29
N PHE A 160 41.88 -23.81 -55.63
CA PHE A 160 42.68 -24.09 -56.81
C PHE A 160 41.78 -23.79 -58.02
N VAL A 161 41.92 -22.58 -58.57
CA VAL A 161 41.51 -22.25 -59.95
C VAL A 161 42.75 -22.34 -60.82
#